data_AF-A0A4U6X4J9-F1
#
_entry.id   AF-A0A4U6X4J9-F1
#
_cell.length_a   1.000
_cell.length_b   1.000
_cell.length_c   1.000
_cell.angle_alpha   90.00
_cell.angle_beta   90.00
_cell.angle_gamma   90.00
#
_symmetry.space_group_name_H-M   'P 1'
#
loop_
_entity.id
_entity.type
_entity.pdbx_description
1 polymer ?
#
loop_
_entity_poly.entity_id
_entity_poly.type
_entity_poly.pdbx_seq_one_letter_code
_entity_poly.pdbx_strand_id
1 'polypeptide(L)'
;MTGNELASSLPTQPAPGIASLSWGSRGWTQSLVTYSASNGGLMSAYWNSKRWVVRPTVLDKKFGNATAIVSTQAQRIFTISDGVIRQYRVDAAKDVFKWYHVNDLTA
;
A
#
# COMPACT_ATOMS: atom_id res chain seq x y z
N MET A 1 0.42 -16.63 21.88
CA MET A 1 -0.36 -15.45 21.46
C MET A 1 -0.23 -15.32 19.96
N THR A 2 -1.26 -15.65 19.20
CA THR A 2 -1.31 -15.38 17.76
C THR A 2 -1.54 -13.88 17.56
N GLY A 3 -0.47 -13.15 17.22
CA GLY A 3 -0.54 -11.71 16.97
C GLY A 3 -1.49 -11.37 15.82
N ASN A 4 -2.03 -10.14 15.85
CA ASN A 4 -2.86 -9.60 14.76
C ASN A 4 -2.06 -9.64 13.44
N GLU A 5 -2.58 -10.30 12.41
CA GLU A 5 -1.93 -10.44 11.09
C GLU A 5 -1.53 -9.08 10.49
N LEU A 6 -2.24 -8.01 10.84
CA LEU A 6 -1.92 -6.63 10.43
C LEU A 6 -0.59 -6.12 10.99
N ALA A 7 -0.17 -6.59 12.16
CA ALA A 7 0.94 -6.01 12.91
C ALA A 7 2.22 -6.85 12.88
N SER A 8 2.16 -8.09 12.38
CA SER A 8 3.29 -9.04 12.43
C SER A 8 4.49 -8.64 11.58
N SER A 9 4.31 -7.74 10.61
CA SER A 9 5.37 -7.29 9.69
C SER A 9 5.62 -5.78 9.73
N LEU A 10 4.95 -5.05 10.63
CA LEU A 10 5.17 -3.61 10.80
C LEU A 10 6.47 -3.39 11.60
N PRO A 11 7.45 -2.63 11.08
CA PRO A 11 8.52 -2.13 11.93
C PRO A 11 7.90 -1.24 13.01
N THR A 12 8.39 -1.34 14.23
CA THR A 12 7.95 -0.46 15.34
C THR A 12 8.89 0.74 15.51
N GLN A 13 10.10 0.68 14.95
CA GLN A 13 11.08 1.76 14.98
C GLN A 13 12.08 1.66 13.80
N PRO A 14 12.24 2.71 12.97
CA PRO A 14 11.37 3.89 12.87
C PRO A 14 9.93 3.51 12.46
N ALA A 15 8.98 4.42 12.68
CA ALA A 15 7.59 4.20 12.27
C ALA A 15 7.51 3.95 10.75
N PRO A 16 6.74 2.95 10.29
CA PRO A 16 6.60 2.67 8.88
C PRO A 16 5.78 3.76 8.20
N GLY A 17 6.09 4.05 6.94
CA GLY A 17 5.16 4.76 6.09
C GLY A 17 3.90 3.91 5.91
N ILE A 18 2.73 4.49 6.15
CA ILE A 18 1.42 3.82 6.04
C ILE A 18 0.51 4.71 5.19
N ALA A 19 -0.14 4.11 4.21
CA ALA A 19 -1.17 4.73 3.39
C ALA A 19 -2.43 3.87 3.40
N SER A 20 -3.61 4.49 3.46
CA SER A 20 -4.88 3.76 3.52
C SER A 20 -5.88 4.25 2.48
N LEU A 21 -6.68 3.32 1.97
CA LEU A 21 -7.77 3.55 1.04
C LEU A 21 -9.00 2.83 1.56
N SER A 22 -10.13 3.52 1.55
CA SER A 22 -11.42 2.93 1.86
C SER A 22 -12.39 3.26 0.73
N TRP A 23 -13.13 2.26 0.26
CA TRP A 23 -14.10 2.40 -0.82
C TRP A 23 -15.25 1.39 -0.69
N GLY A 24 -16.27 1.56 -1.52
CA GLY A 24 -17.46 0.71 -1.56
C GLY A 24 -18.68 1.45 -2.09
N SER A 25 -19.64 0.72 -2.66
CA SER A 25 -20.83 1.30 -3.30
C SER A 25 -21.85 1.88 -2.31
N ARG A 26 -21.77 1.48 -1.03
CA ARG A 26 -22.69 1.90 0.05
C ARG A 26 -21.95 2.20 1.36
N GLY A 27 -20.77 2.83 1.27
CA GLY A 27 -19.91 3.14 2.40
C GLY A 27 -18.55 2.48 2.32
N TRP A 28 -17.78 2.51 3.41
CA TRP A 28 -16.43 1.95 3.48
C TRP A 28 -16.47 0.46 3.78
N THR A 29 -16.95 -0.32 2.81
CA THR A 29 -17.07 -1.79 2.94
C THR A 29 -15.78 -2.53 2.60
N GLN A 30 -14.84 -1.83 1.95
CA GLN A 30 -13.53 -2.32 1.54
C GLN A 30 -12.47 -1.34 2.03
N SER A 31 -11.37 -1.89 2.57
CA SER A 31 -10.24 -1.10 3.04
C SER A 31 -8.94 -1.76 2.61
N LEU A 32 -7.99 -0.96 2.16
CA LEU A 32 -6.63 -1.36 1.83
C LEU A 32 -5.67 -0.47 2.60
N VAL A 33 -4.79 -1.09 3.36
CA VAL A 33 -3.67 -0.43 4.00
C VAL A 33 -2.40 -0.91 3.30
N THR A 34 -1.56 0.00 2.84
CA THR A 34 -0.24 -0.31 2.28
C THR A 34 0.82 0.32 3.15
N TYR A 35 1.86 -0.43 3.49
CA TYR A 35 2.87 0.01 4.44
C TYR A 35 4.27 -0.49 4.08
N SER A 36 5.29 0.26 4.50
CA SER A 36 6.69 -0.13 4.38
C SER A 36 7.03 -1.19 5.43
N ALA A 37 7.49 -2.36 4.99
CA ALA A 37 7.96 -3.43 5.87
C ALA A 37 9.43 -3.23 6.26
N SER A 38 9.88 -3.92 7.31
CA SER A 38 11.26 -3.83 7.81
C SER A 38 12.33 -4.25 6.81
N ASN A 39 11.97 -5.07 5.82
CA ASN A 39 12.86 -5.48 4.72
C ASN A 39 12.92 -4.45 3.56
N GLY A 40 12.31 -3.28 3.72
CA GLY A 40 12.23 -2.22 2.70
C GLY A 40 11.22 -2.48 1.58
N GLY A 41 10.54 -3.63 1.60
CA GLY A 41 9.42 -3.94 0.72
C GLY A 41 8.13 -3.23 1.14
N LEU A 42 7.13 -3.31 0.26
CA LEU A 42 5.77 -2.89 0.59
C LEU A 42 4.91 -4.12 0.89
N MET A 43 4.09 -3.99 1.92
CA MET A 43 3.08 -4.96 2.30
C MET A 43 1.71 -4.29 2.23
N SER A 44 0.69 -5.05 1.87
CA SER A 44 -0.69 -4.58 1.83
C SER A 44 -1.58 -5.48 2.66
N ALA A 45 -2.49 -4.87 3.41
CA ALA A 45 -3.55 -5.53 4.14
C ALA A 45 -4.90 -5.08 3.58
N TYR A 46 -5.70 -6.04 3.12
CA TYR A 46 -7.01 -5.78 2.53
C TYR A 46 -8.13 -6.39 3.39
N TRP A 47 -9.16 -5.60 3.69
CA TRP A 47 -10.38 -6.06 4.30
C TRP A 47 -11.36 -6.58 3.23
N ASN A 48 -11.56 -7.89 3.20
CA ASN A 48 -12.42 -8.55 2.22
C ASN A 48 -13.89 -8.75 2.70
N SER A 49 -14.34 -7.92 3.65
CA SER A 49 -15.63 -8.02 4.34
C SER A 49 -15.79 -9.18 5.34
N LYS A 50 -14.80 -10.09 5.47
CA LYS A 50 -14.82 -11.17 6.47
C LYS A 50 -13.59 -11.18 7.37
N ARG A 51 -12.42 -10.96 6.80
CA ARG A 51 -11.13 -10.92 7.49
C ARG A 51 -10.15 -10.00 6.78
N TRP A 52 -9.10 -9.65 7.50
CA TRP A 52 -7.91 -9.07 6.87
C TRP A 52 -7.17 -10.14 6.08
N VAL A 53 -6.63 -9.74 4.94
CA VAL A 53 -5.73 -10.56 4.12
C VAL A 53 -4.48 -9.75 3.90
N VAL A 54 -3.34 -10.26 4.34
CA VAL A 54 -2.05 -9.57 4.30
C VAL A 54 -1.13 -10.28 3.31
N ARG A 55 -0.55 -9.53 2.37
CA ARG A 55 0.36 -10.04 1.33
C ARG A 55 1.38 -8.97 0.92
N PRO A 56 2.50 -9.37 0.30
CA PRO A 56 3.39 -8.43 -0.37
C PRO A 56 2.63 -7.58 -1.41
N THR A 57 2.90 -6.28 -1.42
CA THR A 57 2.41 -5.38 -2.45
C THR A 57 3.25 -5.54 -3.70
N VAL A 58 2.60 -5.83 -4.83
CA VAL A 58 3.28 -5.98 -6.11
C VAL A 58 3.25 -4.64 -6.85
N LEU A 59 4.43 -4.05 -7.09
CA LEU A 59 4.58 -2.96 -8.04
C LEU A 59 4.98 -3.56 -9.38
N ASP A 60 4.30 -3.21 -10.48
CA ASP A 60 4.67 -3.65 -11.82
C ASP A 60 6.05 -3.12 -12.27
N LYS A 61 6.45 -1.96 -11.73
CA LYS A 61 7.79 -1.38 -11.82
C LYS A 61 8.24 -0.94 -10.44
N LYS A 62 9.39 -1.45 -9.97
CA LYS A 62 10.00 -1.09 -8.68
C LYS A 62 11.25 -0.24 -8.90
N PHE A 63 11.37 0.86 -8.19
CA PHE A 63 12.48 1.83 -8.30
C PHE A 63 13.20 2.01 -6.96
N GLY A 64 13.56 0.90 -6.32
CA GLY A 64 14.14 0.90 -4.98
C GLY A 64 13.10 0.79 -3.85
N ASN A 65 13.54 1.10 -2.63
CA ASN A 65 12.69 1.06 -1.44
C ASN A 65 12.04 2.42 -1.23
N ALA A 66 10.73 2.41 -0.95
CA ALA A 66 9.98 3.65 -0.71
C ALA A 66 10.34 4.24 0.67
N THR A 67 10.74 5.51 0.69
CA THR A 67 11.01 6.28 1.91
C THR A 67 9.79 7.04 2.43
N ALA A 68 8.78 7.23 1.57
CA ALA A 68 7.47 7.75 1.93
C ALA A 68 6.39 7.11 1.07
N ILE A 69 5.17 7.01 1.60
CA ILE A 69 3.98 6.52 0.90
C ILE A 69 2.75 7.31 1.33
N VAL A 70 1.94 7.72 0.34
CA VAL A 70 0.62 8.33 0.57
C VAL A 70 -0.40 7.78 -0.44
N SER A 71 -1.68 7.84 -0.12
CA SER A 71 -2.77 7.35 -0.95
C SER A 71 -3.83 8.43 -1.20
N THR A 72 -4.61 8.27 -2.28
CA THR A 72 -5.71 9.20 -2.63
C THR A 72 -7.00 8.47 -3.00
N GLN A 73 -8.14 9.13 -2.85
CA GLN A 73 -9.47 8.58 -3.17
C GLN A 73 -9.59 8.06 -4.61
N ALA A 74 -8.77 8.57 -5.54
CA ALA A 74 -8.69 8.08 -6.91
C ALA A 74 -7.97 6.73 -7.06
N GLN A 75 -7.80 5.97 -5.97
CA GLN A 75 -7.07 4.70 -5.93
C GLN A 75 -5.66 4.85 -6.49
N ARG A 76 -4.94 5.85 -5.98
CA ARG A 76 -3.51 6.06 -6.25
C ARG A 76 -2.71 5.88 -4.99
N ILE A 77 -1.49 5.39 -5.14
CA ILE A 77 -0.42 5.63 -4.18
C ILE A 77 0.67 6.46 -4.84
N PHE A 78 1.31 7.27 -4.01
CA PHE A 78 2.52 7.99 -4.37
C PHE A 78 3.62 7.51 -3.44
N THR A 79 4.75 7.12 -4.01
CA THR A 79 5.94 6.73 -3.25
C THR A 79 7.08 7.68 -3.55
N ILE A 80 7.93 7.95 -2.56
CA ILE A 80 9.24 8.59 -2.79
C ILE A 80 10.31 7.51 -2.74
N SER A 81 11.16 7.44 -3.77
CA SER A 81 12.43 6.70 -3.71
C SER A 81 13.48 7.42 -4.54
N ASP A 82 14.71 7.51 -4.03
CA ASP A 82 15.82 8.26 -4.64
C ASP A 82 15.43 9.71 -5.02
N GLY A 83 14.62 10.37 -4.18
CA GLY A 83 14.17 11.75 -4.39
C GLY A 83 13.06 11.94 -5.44
N VAL A 84 12.64 10.89 -6.15
CA VAL A 84 11.60 10.96 -7.19
C VAL A 84 10.26 10.48 -6.64
N ILE A 85 9.21 11.28 -6.85
CA ILE A 85 7.84 10.90 -6.54
C ILE A 85 7.30 10.05 -7.68
N ARG A 86 6.73 8.89 -7.36
CA ARG A 86 6.19 7.95 -8.36
C ARG A 86 4.74 7.67 -8.07
N GLN A 87 3.91 7.84 -9.09
CA GLN A 87 2.49 7.57 -9.00
C GLN A 87 2.20 6.15 -9.49
N TYR A 88 1.38 5.43 -8.73
CA TYR A 88 0.82 4.16 -9.14
C TYR A 88 -0.69 4.17 -9.01
N ARG A 89 -1.36 3.34 -9.82
CA ARG A 89 -2.80 3.06 -9.73
C ARG A 89 -3.03 1.59 -9.38
N VAL A 90 -4.08 1.32 -8.61
CA VAL A 90 -4.57 -0.05 -8.39
C VAL A 90 -5.84 -0.24 -9.22
N ASP A 91 -6.01 -1.45 -9.75
CA ASP A 91 -7.31 -1.93 -10.23
C ASP A 91 -7.86 -2.88 -9.17
N ALA A 92 -8.54 -2.31 -8.18
CA ALA A 92 -8.99 -3.06 -7.00
C ALA A 92 -10.03 -4.14 -7.33
N ALA A 93 -10.67 -4.09 -8.50
CA ALA A 93 -11.59 -5.12 -8.97
C ALA A 93 -10.86 -6.34 -9.52
N LYS A 94 -9.66 -6.16 -10.08
CA LYS A 94 -8.84 -7.24 -10.66
C LYS A 94 -7.85 -7.83 -9.67
N ASP A 95 -7.04 -6.98 -9.04
CA ASP A 95 -6.05 -7.38 -8.03
C ASP A 95 -5.71 -6.20 -7.12
N VAL A 96 -6.26 -6.22 -5.92
CA VAL A 96 -6.10 -5.16 -4.90
C VAL A 96 -4.67 -5.08 -4.34
N PHE A 97 -3.81 -6.08 -4.59
CA PHE A 97 -2.42 -6.11 -4.13
C PHE A 97 -1.44 -5.66 -5.21
N LYS A 98 -1.90 -5.41 -6.44
CA LYS A 98 -1.04 -5.03 -7.58
C LYS A 98 -1.25 -3.58 -8.01
N TRP A 99 -0.15 -2.85 -8.03
CA TRP A 99 -0.08 -1.46 -8.41
C TRP A 99 0.67 -1.30 -9.73
N TYR A 100 0.12 -0.44 -10.58
CA TYR A 100 0.62 -0.15 -11.92
C TYR A 100 1.20 1.24 -11.97
N HIS A 101 2.46 1.37 -12.36
CA HIS A 101 3.15 2.63 -12.54
C HIS A 101 2.42 3.49 -13.58
N VAL A 102 2.21 4.76 -13.24
CA VAL A 102 1.53 5.73 -14.10
C VAL A 102 2.54 6.71 -14.66
N ASN A 103 3.26 7.41 -13.80
CA ASN A 103 4.27 8.40 -14.15
C ASN A 103 5.20 8.69 -12.97
N ASP A 104 6.28 9.40 -13.28
CA ASP A 104 7.15 10.05 -12.31
C ASP A 104 6.76 11.52 -12.24
N LEU A 105 6.67 12.05 -11.03
CA LEU A 105 6.41 13.47 -10.77
C LEU A 105 7.72 14.14 -10.39
N THR A 106 8.10 15.14 -11.17
CA THR A 106 9.17 16.07 -10.81
C THR A 106 8.55 17.26 -10.09
N ALA A 107 9.19 17.68 -9.00
CA ALA A 107 8.89 18.96 -8.36
C ALA A 107 9.24 20.13 -9.29
#